data_AF-Q5DAU9-F1
#
_entry.id   AF-Q5DAU9-F1
#
_cell.length_a   1.000
_cell.length_b   1.000
_cell.length_c   1.000
_cell.angle_alpha   90.00
_cell.angle_beta   90.00
_cell.angle_gamma   90.00
#
_symmetry.space_group_name_H-M   'P 1'
#
loop_
_entity.id
_entity.type
_entity.pdbx_description
1 polymer ?
#
loop_
_entity_poly.entity_id
_entity_poly.type
_entity_poly.pdbx_seq_one_letter_code
_entity_poly.pdbx_strand_id
1 'polypeptide(L)'
;MHSNKHLHTDFWWCLQHCFLTGLVVFLLRWHYFLPCDYIDLLHRSSMHLGSWETLPLQSGYTNATLWSACTVYPYGVVVKHMQGLFRSIEVNNCAEPGNRLHSRFYFIFSNPKCISSLLLCLSSFVMLYQCFCSYWVRDWYKSFVLIVDAVFCFFNLYLHFRTSILVHFVYSREGAWSLPNFFGISSFRFFSSLFDLSPMSISHSIPPVTHSF
;
A
#
# COMPACT_ATOMS: atom_id res chain seq x y z
N MET A 1 51.23 2.19 7.57
CA MET A 1 49.97 1.61 7.08
C MET A 1 48.80 1.85 8.07
N HIS A 2 48.49 3.11 8.42
CA HIS A 2 47.36 3.42 9.33
C HIS A 2 46.26 4.31 8.72
N SER A 3 46.47 4.85 7.50
CA SER A 3 45.58 5.85 6.88
C SER A 3 44.25 5.27 6.33
N ASN A 4 44.19 3.97 6.03
CA ASN A 4 43.02 3.38 5.35
C ASN A 4 41.82 3.10 6.28
N LYS A 5 42.03 3.05 7.60
CA LYS A 5 40.94 2.73 8.54
C LYS A 5 40.00 3.91 8.78
N HIS A 6 40.54 5.13 8.89
CA HIS A 6 39.73 6.32 9.14
C HIS A 6 38.82 6.65 7.94
N LEU A 7 39.35 6.52 6.72
CA LEU A 7 38.62 6.81 5.49
C LEU A 7 37.41 5.87 5.28
N HIS A 8 37.55 4.59 5.63
CA HIS A 8 36.46 3.61 5.58
C HIS A 8 35.39 3.86 6.65
N THR A 9 35.77 4.37 7.83
CA THR A 9 34.82 4.71 8.91
C THR A 9 33.93 5.89 8.53
N ASP A 10 34.46 6.89 7.83
CA ASP A 10 33.68 8.07 7.41
C ASP A 10 32.74 7.76 6.23
N PHE A 11 33.06 6.79 5.37
CA PHE A 11 32.19 6.38 4.25
C PHE A 11 30.83 5.84 4.72
N TRP A 12 30.82 5.01 5.76
CA TRP A 12 29.57 4.44 6.30
C TRP A 12 28.63 5.52 6.86
N TRP A 13 29.18 6.50 7.57
CA TRP A 13 28.40 7.63 8.08
C TRP A 13 27.83 8.48 6.94
N CYS A 14 28.64 8.77 5.92
CA CYS A 14 28.19 9.50 4.72
C CYS A 14 27.08 8.74 3.97
N LEU A 15 27.21 7.42 3.81
CA LEU A 15 26.20 6.59 3.16
C LEU A 15 24.88 6.60 3.93
N GLN A 16 24.94 6.43 5.27
CA GLN A 16 23.78 6.46 6.15
C GLN A 16 23.08 7.82 6.10
N HIS A 17 23.85 8.92 6.16
CA HIS A 17 23.32 10.27 6.06
C HIS A 17 22.69 10.54 4.69
N CYS A 18 23.35 10.14 3.61
CA CYS A 18 22.82 10.27 2.25
C CYS A 18 21.50 9.50 2.08
N PHE A 19 21.42 8.28 2.62
CA PHE A 19 20.21 7.48 2.58
C PHE A 19 19.07 8.15 3.37
N LEU A 20 19.36 8.67 4.55
CA LEU A 20 18.36 9.35 5.38
C LEU A 20 17.84 10.62 4.74
N THR A 21 18.73 11.52 4.31
CA THR A 21 18.32 12.75 3.61
C THR A 21 17.53 12.41 2.34
N GLY A 22 17.92 11.34 1.63
CA GLY A 22 17.16 10.80 0.51
C GLY A 22 15.73 10.39 0.89
N LEU A 23 15.56 9.67 2.00
CA LEU A 23 14.23 9.31 2.53
C LEU A 23 13.40 10.53 2.94
N VAL A 24 14.01 11.55 3.56
CA VAL A 24 13.31 12.78 3.95
C VAL A 24 12.81 13.54 2.73
N VAL A 25 13.65 13.70 1.71
CA VAL A 25 13.26 14.35 0.45
C VAL A 25 12.21 13.51 -0.30
N PHE A 26 12.33 12.18 -0.27
CA PHE A 26 11.35 11.27 -0.85
C PHE A 26 9.98 11.41 -0.18
N LEU A 27 9.93 11.43 1.16
CA LEU A 27 8.72 11.64 1.95
C LEU A 27 8.06 13.00 1.64
N LEU A 28 8.86 14.05 1.53
CA LEU A 28 8.39 15.39 1.19
C LEU A 28 7.79 15.39 -0.22
N ARG A 29 8.50 14.78 -1.18
CA ARG A 29 8.03 14.66 -2.56
C ARG A 29 6.74 13.86 -2.64
N TRP A 30 6.63 12.76 -1.90
CA TRP A 30 5.43 11.96 -1.86
C TRP A 30 4.21 12.74 -1.34
N HIS A 31 4.41 13.59 -0.32
CA HIS A 31 3.36 14.50 0.17
C HIS A 31 2.83 15.42 -0.94
N TYR A 32 3.71 15.97 -1.77
CA TYR A 32 3.30 16.83 -2.89
C TYR A 32 2.66 16.06 -4.06
N PHE A 33 3.07 14.81 -4.31
CA PHE A 33 2.49 13.97 -5.37
C PHE A 33 1.13 13.37 -4.98
N LEU A 34 0.86 13.16 -3.69
CA LEU A 34 -0.42 12.67 -3.19
C LEU A 34 -1.11 13.73 -2.32
N PRO A 35 -1.62 14.83 -2.91
CA PRO A 35 -2.54 15.71 -2.18
C PRO A 35 -3.80 14.92 -1.79
N CYS A 36 -4.48 15.35 -0.72
CA CYS A 36 -5.69 14.70 -0.22
C CYS A 36 -6.75 14.49 -1.33
N ASP A 37 -6.90 15.48 -2.21
CA ASP A 37 -7.85 15.44 -3.32
C ASP A 37 -7.57 14.26 -4.28
N TYR A 38 -6.30 13.89 -4.44
CA TYR A 38 -5.90 12.77 -5.29
C TYR A 38 -6.21 11.42 -4.62
N ILE A 39 -6.03 11.33 -3.30
CA ILE A 39 -6.41 10.15 -2.51
C ILE A 39 -7.93 9.94 -2.56
N ASP A 40 -8.71 11.01 -2.45
CA ASP A 40 -10.18 10.97 -2.59
C ASP A 40 -10.60 10.50 -3.98
N LEU A 41 -9.94 11.01 -5.03
CA LEU A 41 -10.21 10.59 -6.42
C LEU A 41 -9.89 9.11 -6.62
N LEU A 42 -8.76 8.64 -6.10
CA LEU A 42 -8.35 7.23 -6.18
C LEU A 42 -9.31 6.32 -5.41
N HIS A 43 -9.75 6.74 -4.23
CA HIS A 43 -10.74 6.02 -3.44
C HIS A 43 -12.06 5.90 -4.21
N ARG A 44 -12.61 7.00 -4.73
CA ARG A 44 -13.84 6.97 -5.55
C ARG A 44 -13.67 6.10 -6.79
N SER A 45 -12.54 6.23 -7.48
CA SER A 45 -12.23 5.41 -8.65
C SER A 45 -12.21 3.91 -8.28
N SER A 46 -11.64 3.55 -7.14
CA SER A 46 -11.63 2.16 -6.66
C SER A 46 -13.02 1.63 -6.32
N MET A 47 -13.88 2.46 -5.71
CA MET A 47 -15.27 2.12 -5.42
C MET A 47 -16.10 1.94 -6.70
N HIS A 48 -15.84 2.74 -7.75
CA HIS A 48 -16.49 2.60 -9.06
C HIS A 48 -15.96 1.41 -9.87
N LEU A 49 -14.70 1.03 -9.68
CA LEU A 49 -14.11 -0.12 -10.34
C LEU A 49 -14.70 -1.42 -9.78
N GLY A 50 -14.89 -1.48 -8.46
CA GLY A 50 -15.42 -2.65 -7.76
C GLY A 50 -14.42 -3.80 -7.64
N SER A 51 -14.84 -4.87 -6.96
CA SER A 51 -14.05 -6.09 -6.80
C SER A 51 -14.90 -7.34 -7.02
N TRP A 52 -14.21 -8.41 -7.41
CA TRP A 52 -14.80 -9.72 -7.71
C TRP A 52 -14.36 -10.75 -6.67
N GLU A 53 -15.33 -11.48 -6.11
CA GLU A 53 -15.07 -12.68 -5.32
C GLU A 53 -15.06 -13.90 -6.24
N THR A 54 -13.98 -14.68 -6.22
CA THR A 54 -13.94 -15.98 -6.91
C THR A 54 -14.83 -16.97 -6.19
N LEU A 55 -15.89 -17.45 -6.85
CA LEU A 55 -16.72 -18.53 -6.34
C LEU A 55 -16.24 -19.88 -6.89
N PRO A 56 -16.25 -20.95 -6.07
CA PRO A 56 -15.96 -22.30 -6.56
C PRO A 56 -17.00 -22.71 -7.59
N LEU A 57 -16.55 -23.35 -8.68
CA LEU A 57 -17.35 -23.73 -9.87
C LEU A 57 -18.56 -24.64 -9.56
N GLN A 58 -18.66 -25.13 -8.33
CA GLN A 58 -19.62 -26.11 -7.85
C GLN A 58 -20.88 -25.50 -7.22
N SER A 59 -21.00 -24.17 -7.20
CA SER A 59 -22.24 -23.50 -6.83
C SER A 59 -23.19 -23.51 -8.03
N GLY A 60 -24.32 -24.23 -7.93
CA GLY A 60 -25.33 -24.45 -8.98
C GLY A 60 -26.08 -23.20 -9.48
N TYR A 61 -25.36 -22.13 -9.83
CA TYR A 61 -25.89 -20.95 -10.49
C TYR A 61 -26.11 -21.27 -11.98
N THR A 62 -27.34 -21.66 -12.31
CA THR A 62 -27.77 -21.98 -13.67
C THR A 62 -27.90 -20.75 -14.58
N ASN A 63 -27.92 -19.54 -14.01
CA ASN A 63 -28.12 -18.27 -14.72
C ASN A 63 -26.94 -17.30 -14.56
N ALA A 64 -25.69 -17.80 -14.67
CA ALA A 64 -24.52 -16.93 -14.66
C ALA A 64 -24.42 -16.16 -15.99
N THR A 65 -24.49 -14.83 -15.92
CA THR A 65 -24.34 -13.97 -17.11
C THR A 65 -22.89 -13.95 -17.60
N LEU A 66 -22.67 -13.87 -18.91
CA LEU A 66 -21.33 -13.75 -19.47
C LEU A 66 -20.79 -12.34 -19.18
N TRP A 67 -19.49 -12.23 -18.85
CA TRP A 67 -18.88 -10.92 -18.61
C TRP A 67 -18.84 -10.08 -19.89
N SER A 68 -19.17 -8.80 -19.76
CA SER A 68 -19.07 -7.79 -20.83
C SER A 68 -18.42 -6.52 -20.29
N ALA A 69 -17.46 -5.98 -21.04
CA ALA A 69 -16.73 -4.76 -20.68
C ALA A 69 -17.61 -3.49 -20.69
N CYS A 70 -18.77 -3.52 -21.36
CA CYS A 70 -19.67 -2.37 -21.48
C CYS A 70 -20.78 -2.34 -20.41
N THR A 71 -20.81 -3.32 -19.51
CA THR A 71 -21.89 -3.50 -18.54
C THR A 71 -21.37 -3.24 -17.13
N VAL A 72 -22.05 -2.36 -16.39
CA VAL A 72 -21.81 -2.17 -14.95
C VAL A 72 -22.64 -3.18 -14.19
N TYR A 73 -21.99 -4.01 -13.36
CA TYR A 73 -22.67 -5.04 -12.59
C TYR A 73 -23.00 -4.53 -11.17
N PRO A 74 -24.27 -4.56 -10.75
CA PRO A 74 -24.65 -4.19 -9.39
C PRO A 74 -24.22 -5.25 -8.36
N TYR A 75 -24.40 -4.94 -7.08
CA TYR A 75 -24.05 -5.82 -5.96
C TYR A 75 -24.64 -7.24 -6.09
N GLY A 76 -23.81 -8.26 -5.88
CA GLY A 76 -24.23 -9.65 -5.75
C GLY A 76 -24.48 -10.40 -7.06
N VAL A 77 -24.25 -9.79 -8.22
CA VAL A 77 -24.39 -10.44 -9.53
C VAL A 77 -23.24 -11.40 -9.79
N VAL A 78 -23.59 -12.59 -10.28
CA VAL A 78 -22.64 -13.64 -10.63
C VAL A 78 -22.39 -13.62 -12.14
N VAL A 79 -21.11 -13.54 -12.50
CA VAL A 79 -20.64 -13.42 -13.87
C VAL A 79 -19.64 -14.53 -14.16
N LYS A 80 -19.72 -15.12 -15.36
CA LYS A 80 -18.79 -16.13 -15.84
C LYS A 80 -17.73 -15.48 -16.72
N HIS A 81 -16.45 -15.69 -16.38
CA HIS A 81 -15.31 -15.22 -17.15
C HIS A 81 -14.16 -16.24 -17.12
N MET A 82 -13.49 -16.49 -18.25
CA MET A 82 -12.34 -17.40 -18.38
C MET A 82 -12.41 -18.69 -17.53
N GLN A 83 -13.52 -19.42 -17.62
CA GLN A 83 -13.80 -20.68 -16.89
C GLN A 83 -14.00 -20.57 -15.36
N GLY A 84 -13.99 -19.38 -14.76
CA GLY A 84 -14.31 -19.14 -13.35
C GLY A 84 -15.68 -18.47 -13.17
N LEU A 85 -16.29 -18.67 -11.99
CA LEU A 85 -17.45 -17.90 -11.51
C LEU A 85 -16.95 -16.77 -10.61
N PHE A 86 -17.45 -15.55 -10.86
CA PHE A 86 -17.10 -14.38 -10.08
C PHE A 86 -18.36 -13.68 -9.59
N ARG A 87 -18.37 -13.23 -8.33
CA ARG A 87 -19.47 -12.48 -7.73
C ARG A 87 -19.05 -11.02 -7.49
N SER A 88 -19.90 -10.06 -7.85
CA SER A 88 -19.66 -8.66 -7.53
C SER A 88 -19.85 -8.40 -6.03
N ILE A 89 -18.84 -7.80 -5.39
CA ILE A 89 -18.87 -7.43 -3.96
C ILE A 89 -19.37 -5.99 -3.78
N GLU A 90 -19.22 -5.14 -4.78
CA GLU A 90 -19.46 -3.69 -4.69
C GLU A 90 -20.76 -3.23 -5.34
N VAL A 91 -21.19 -2.01 -5.01
CA VAL A 91 -22.42 -1.39 -5.54
C VAL A 91 -22.37 -1.25 -7.06
N ASN A 92 -21.21 -0.89 -7.60
CA ASN A 92 -20.95 -0.79 -9.04
C ASN A 92 -19.63 -1.51 -9.34
N ASN A 93 -19.69 -2.57 -10.15
CA ASN A 93 -18.51 -3.33 -10.52
C ASN A 93 -18.28 -3.26 -12.04
N CYS A 94 -17.19 -2.60 -12.43
CA CYS A 94 -16.75 -2.43 -13.81
C CYS A 94 -15.41 -3.14 -14.07
N ALA A 95 -14.77 -3.68 -13.04
CA ALA A 95 -13.47 -4.31 -13.16
C ALA A 95 -13.54 -5.56 -14.05
N GLU A 96 -12.45 -5.83 -14.76
CA GLU A 96 -12.26 -7.11 -15.44
C GLU A 96 -12.01 -8.24 -14.41
N PRO A 97 -12.86 -9.29 -14.37
CA PRO A 97 -12.70 -10.41 -13.45
C PRO A 97 -11.46 -11.25 -13.80
N GLY A 98 -10.64 -11.54 -12.78
CA GLY A 98 -9.39 -12.29 -12.93
C GLY A 98 -8.14 -11.44 -13.15
N ASN A 99 -8.27 -10.13 -13.36
CA ASN A 99 -7.13 -9.23 -13.46
C ASN A 99 -6.58 -8.87 -12.06
N ARG A 100 -5.37 -9.35 -11.75
CA ARG A 100 -4.70 -9.12 -10.46
C ARG A 100 -4.44 -7.64 -10.18
N LEU A 101 -4.25 -6.83 -11.22
CA LEU A 101 -3.98 -5.39 -11.05
C LEU A 101 -5.21 -4.66 -10.51
N HIS A 102 -6.40 -4.95 -11.02
CA HIS A 102 -7.65 -4.36 -10.52
C HIS A 102 -7.94 -4.78 -9.08
N SER A 103 -7.71 -6.05 -8.74
CA SER A 103 -7.89 -6.54 -7.37
C SER A 103 -6.92 -5.87 -6.38
N ARG A 104 -5.64 -5.71 -6.74
CA ARG A 104 -4.66 -5.00 -5.91
C ARG A 104 -4.97 -3.51 -5.79
N PHE A 105 -5.36 -2.87 -6.90
CA PHE A 105 -5.78 -1.47 -6.90
C PHE A 105 -6.96 -1.26 -5.94
N TYR A 106 -8.01 -2.07 -6.09
CA TYR A 106 -9.16 -2.03 -5.19
C TYR A 106 -8.75 -2.25 -3.73
N PHE A 107 -7.93 -3.27 -3.44
CA PHE A 107 -7.50 -3.53 -2.05
C PHE A 107 -6.74 -2.35 -1.43
N ILE A 108 -5.79 -1.76 -2.18
CA ILE A 108 -4.96 -0.65 -1.71
C ILE A 108 -5.79 0.63 -1.50
N PHE A 109 -6.72 0.92 -2.42
CA PHE A 109 -7.48 2.18 -2.42
C PHE A 109 -8.84 2.10 -1.73
N SER A 110 -9.32 0.90 -1.38
CA SER A 110 -10.57 0.68 -0.62
C SER A 110 -10.60 1.44 0.71
N ASN A 111 -9.43 1.65 1.32
CA ASN A 111 -9.29 2.30 2.62
C ASN A 111 -8.32 3.49 2.52
N PRO A 112 -8.81 4.72 2.30
CA PRO A 112 -7.96 5.90 2.11
C PRO A 112 -7.17 6.24 3.38
N LYS A 113 -7.69 5.85 4.55
CA LYS A 113 -6.99 5.93 5.85
C LYS A 113 -5.71 5.10 5.90
N CYS A 114 -5.63 3.99 5.15
CA CYS A 114 -4.48 3.09 5.18
C CYS A 114 -3.23 3.77 4.60
N ILE A 115 -3.37 4.40 3.42
CA ILE A 115 -2.27 5.08 2.73
C ILE A 115 -1.73 6.23 3.59
N SER A 116 -2.61 7.07 4.14
CA SER A 116 -2.19 8.18 5.00
C SER A 116 -1.53 7.70 6.30
N SER A 117 -2.02 6.60 6.89
CA SER A 117 -1.46 6.01 8.11
C SER A 117 -0.07 5.41 7.86
N LEU A 118 0.15 4.75 6.73
CA LEU A 118 1.45 4.22 6.34
C LEU A 118 2.51 5.31 6.19
N LEU A 119 2.16 6.42 5.53
CA LEU A 119 3.06 7.56 5.36
C LEU A 119 3.42 8.21 6.69
N LEU A 120 2.43 8.36 7.58
CA LEU A 120 2.65 8.87 8.94
C LEU A 120 3.57 7.94 9.75
N CYS A 121 3.35 6.62 9.66
CA CYS A 121 4.18 5.63 10.32
C CYS A 121 5.63 5.68 9.81
N LEU A 122 5.82 5.72 8.49
CA LEU A 122 7.14 5.80 7.86
C LEU A 122 7.86 7.10 8.24
N SER A 123 7.16 8.24 8.21
CA SER A 123 7.71 9.53 8.64
C SER A 123 8.07 9.54 10.13
N SER A 124 7.29 8.86 10.98
CA SER A 124 7.57 8.74 12.42
C SER A 124 8.80 7.86 12.66
N PHE A 125 8.93 6.76 11.92
CA PHE A 125 10.09 5.87 12.00
C PHE A 125 11.38 6.59 11.61
N VAL A 126 11.36 7.37 10.51
CA VAL A 126 12.50 8.18 10.06
C VAL A 126 12.91 9.20 11.13
N MET A 127 11.95 9.88 11.76
CA MET A 127 12.21 10.82 12.86
C MET A 127 12.87 10.13 14.07
N LEU A 128 12.32 8.99 14.52
CA LEU A 128 12.87 8.26 15.66
C LEU A 128 14.30 7.78 15.39
N TYR A 129 14.55 7.27 14.18
CA TYR A 129 15.88 6.86 13.75
C TYR A 129 16.86 8.04 13.75
N GLN A 130 16.43 9.21 13.28
CA GLN A 130 17.27 10.40 13.27
C GLN A 130 17.62 10.91 14.68
N CYS A 131 16.65 10.91 15.60
CA CYS A 131 16.89 11.22 17.02
C CYS A 131 17.86 10.23 17.66
N PHE A 132 17.73 8.94 17.35
CA PHE A 132 18.64 7.90 17.85
C PHE A 132 20.08 8.12 17.34
N CYS A 133 20.24 8.41 16.05
CA CYS A 133 21.55 8.72 15.46
C CYS A 133 22.17 9.97 16.07
N SER A 134 21.37 11.03 16.28
CA SER A 134 21.83 12.27 16.90
C SER A 134 22.28 12.08 18.35
N TYR A 135 21.68 11.14 19.08
CA TYR A 135 22.07 10.83 20.46
C TYR A 135 23.42 10.08 20.54
N TRP A 136 23.69 9.19 19.58
CA TRP A 136 24.91 8.36 19.58
C TRP A 136 26.16 9.09 19.09
N VAL A 137 26.01 10.06 18.19
CA VAL A 137 27.15 10.75 17.58
C VAL A 137 27.72 11.81 18.54
N ARG A 138 28.99 11.61 18.95
CA ARG A 138 29.73 12.55 19.83
C ARG A 138 30.60 13.56 19.08
N ASP A 139 30.74 13.42 17.77
CA ASP A 139 31.53 14.35 16.95
C ASP A 139 30.75 15.64 16.70
N TRP A 140 31.25 16.76 17.22
CA TRP A 140 30.58 18.07 17.17
C TRP A 140 30.06 18.47 15.78
N TYR A 141 30.89 18.28 14.73
CA TYR A 141 30.51 18.67 13.37
C TYR A 141 29.41 17.76 12.79
N LYS A 142 29.42 16.45 13.09
CA LYS A 142 28.39 15.50 12.64
C LYS A 142 27.06 15.79 13.36
N SER A 143 27.11 16.20 14.63
CA SER A 143 25.91 16.58 15.39
C SER A 143 25.17 17.77 14.78
N PHE A 144 25.87 18.81 14.31
CA PHE A 144 25.23 19.97 13.67
C PHE A 144 24.44 19.58 12.41
N VAL A 145 25.01 18.73 11.56
CA VAL A 145 24.34 18.27 10.33
C VAL A 145 23.09 17.46 10.67
N LEU A 146 23.18 16.57 11.66
CA LEU A 146 22.04 15.76 12.10
C LEU A 146 20.92 16.62 12.71
N ILE A 147 21.25 17.70 13.43
CA ILE A 147 20.25 18.62 13.98
C ILE A 147 19.48 19.32 12.86
N VAL A 148 20.17 19.79 11.80
CA VAL A 148 19.51 20.42 10.64
C VAL A 148 18.56 19.43 9.96
N ASP A 149 19.01 18.21 9.69
CA ASP A 149 18.19 17.17 9.06
C ASP A 149 17.00 16.77 9.97
N ALA A 150 17.17 16.77 11.30
CA ALA A 150 16.09 16.53 12.25
C ALA A 150 14.99 17.60 12.19
N VAL A 151 15.34 18.88 11.97
CA VAL A 151 14.35 19.95 11.76
C VAL A 151 13.55 19.70 10.49
N PHE A 152 14.19 19.27 9.40
CA PHE A 152 13.49 18.87 8.17
C PHE A 152 12.60 17.64 8.36
N CYS A 153 13.06 16.65 9.12
CA CYS A 153 12.24 15.50 9.51
C CYS A 153 11.00 15.94 10.30
N PHE A 154 11.13 16.91 11.20
CA PHE A 154 10.03 17.40 12.03
C PHE A 154 8.98 18.12 11.19
N PHE A 155 9.43 18.95 10.25
CA PHE A 155 8.55 19.59 9.29
C PHE A 155 7.78 18.58 8.43
N ASN A 156 8.46 17.54 7.93
CA ASN A 156 7.81 16.44 7.20
C ASN A 156 6.76 15.72 8.04
N LEU A 157 7.10 15.38 9.28
CA LEU A 157 6.18 14.72 10.22
C LEU A 157 4.94 15.58 10.45
N TYR A 158 5.11 16.89 10.63
CA TYR A 158 4.00 17.82 10.79
C TYR A 158 3.06 17.83 9.57
N LEU A 159 3.61 17.86 8.35
CA LEU A 159 2.81 17.82 7.11
C LEU A 159 2.01 16.52 6.99
N HIS A 160 2.64 15.37 7.22
CA HIS A 160 1.99 14.06 7.18
C HIS A 160 0.94 13.91 8.28
N PHE A 161 1.22 14.42 9.48
CA PHE A 161 0.28 14.42 10.60
C PHE A 161 -0.97 15.27 10.30
N ARG A 162 -0.78 16.48 9.77
CA ARG A 162 -1.89 17.35 9.33
C ARG A 162 -2.78 16.64 8.31
N THR A 163 -2.15 16.01 7.31
CA THR A 163 -2.84 15.26 6.25
C THR A 163 -3.63 14.09 6.83
N SER A 164 -3.03 13.34 7.74
CA SER A 164 -3.70 12.22 8.42
C SER A 164 -4.88 12.66 9.28
N ILE A 165 -4.79 13.80 9.98
CA ILE A 165 -5.91 14.36 10.72
C ILE A 165 -7.03 14.78 9.78
N LEU A 166 -6.71 15.44 8.67
CA LEU A 166 -7.69 15.90 7.70
C LEU A 166 -8.44 14.72 7.08
N VAL A 167 -7.72 13.70 6.61
CA VAL A 167 -8.30 12.45 6.10
C VAL A 167 -9.14 11.79 7.19
N HIS A 168 -8.61 11.64 8.40
CA HIS A 168 -9.37 11.07 9.52
C HIS A 168 -10.67 11.84 9.76
N PHE A 169 -10.64 13.17 9.77
CA PHE A 169 -11.81 14.01 10.00
C PHE A 169 -12.85 13.90 8.88
N VAL A 170 -12.44 14.00 7.62
CA VAL A 170 -13.34 13.89 6.46
C VAL A 170 -14.04 12.53 6.46
N TYR A 171 -13.28 11.44 6.55
CA TYR A 171 -13.83 10.09 6.54
C TYR A 171 -14.49 9.68 7.87
N SER A 172 -14.19 10.34 8.99
CA SER A 172 -14.94 10.13 10.23
C SER A 172 -16.32 10.79 10.18
N ARG A 173 -16.52 11.84 9.36
CA ARG A 173 -17.84 12.41 9.10
C ARG A 173 -18.69 11.49 8.23
N GLU A 174 -18.08 10.82 7.26
CA GLU A 174 -18.75 9.80 6.43
C GLU A 174 -19.06 8.54 7.23
N GLY A 175 -18.11 8.10 8.08
CA GLY A 175 -18.23 6.94 8.95
C GLY A 175 -19.10 7.10 10.20
N ALA A 176 -19.75 8.27 10.42
CA ALA A 176 -20.72 8.45 11.50
C ALA A 176 -21.98 7.55 11.34
N TRP A 177 -22.15 6.92 10.17
CA TRP A 177 -23.14 5.87 9.94
C TRP A 177 -22.56 4.43 10.03
N SER A 178 -21.26 4.26 10.32
CA SER A 178 -20.60 2.96 10.42
C SER A 178 -19.37 3.00 11.36
N LEU A 179 -19.61 2.96 12.66
CA LEU A 179 -18.61 2.58 13.68
C LEU A 179 -19.00 1.17 14.21
N PRO A 180 -18.09 0.35 14.79
CA PRO A 180 -16.82 0.71 15.44
C PRO A 180 -15.74 -0.41 15.36
N ASN A 181 -14.90 -0.55 14.33
CA ASN A 181 -13.86 -1.61 14.37
C ASN A 181 -12.72 -1.36 13.39
N PHE A 182 -11.78 -0.42 13.61
CA PHE A 182 -10.66 -0.29 12.65
C PHE A 182 -9.40 0.43 13.14
N PHE A 183 -9.14 0.48 14.45
CA PHE A 183 -7.82 0.89 14.95
C PHE A 183 -7.00 -0.37 15.23
N GLY A 184 -6.22 -0.85 14.26
CA GLY A 184 -5.11 -1.78 14.52
C GLY A 184 -4.88 -2.91 13.51
N ILE A 185 -5.91 -3.43 12.84
CA ILE A 185 -5.77 -4.71 12.09
C ILE A 185 -5.44 -4.49 10.60
N SER A 186 -5.77 -3.33 10.02
CA SER A 186 -5.61 -3.10 8.57
C SER A 186 -4.17 -2.80 8.15
N SER A 187 -3.42 -2.02 8.93
CA SER A 187 -2.01 -1.73 8.63
C SER A 187 -1.15 -3.00 8.65
N PHE A 188 -1.46 -3.96 9.53
CA PHE A 188 -0.75 -5.24 9.60
C PHE A 188 -1.10 -6.18 8.44
N ARG A 189 -2.38 -6.23 8.03
CA ARG A 189 -2.79 -7.00 6.83
C ARG A 189 -2.25 -6.42 5.53
N PHE A 190 -2.14 -5.09 5.43
CA PHE A 190 -1.50 -4.43 4.29
C PHE A 190 -0.03 -4.86 4.15
N PHE A 191 0.74 -4.79 5.25
CA PHE A 191 2.15 -5.18 5.26
C PHE A 191 2.34 -6.67 4.95
N SER A 192 1.49 -7.54 5.50
CA SER A 192 1.48 -8.98 5.17
C SER A 192 1.21 -9.21 3.67
N SER A 193 0.22 -8.53 3.07
CA SER A 193 -0.13 -8.73 1.65
C SER A 193 0.92 -8.18 0.68
N LEU A 194 1.69 -7.19 1.11
CA LEU A 194 2.75 -6.59 0.29
C LEU A 194 4.01 -7.48 0.28
N PHE A 195 4.24 -8.24 1.36
CA PHE A 195 5.32 -9.22 1.50
C PHE A 195 4.95 -10.63 1.01
N ASP A 196 3.66 -10.97 0.85
CA ASP A 196 3.19 -12.18 0.18
C ASP A 196 3.39 -12.13 -1.35
N LEU A 197 4.64 -11.93 -1.78
CA LEU A 197 5.12 -12.32 -3.10
C LEU A 197 5.38 -13.83 -3.09
N SER A 198 4.32 -14.63 -3.08
CA SER A 198 4.47 -16.07 -3.31
C SER A 198 4.91 -16.33 -4.76
N PRO A 199 6.01 -17.07 -5.00
CA PRO A 199 6.45 -17.41 -6.34
C PRO A 199 5.46 -18.38 -7.00
N MET A 200 4.99 -17.94 -8.16
CA MET A 200 4.51 -18.72 -9.31
C MET A 200 4.70 -20.25 -9.19
N SER A 201 3.65 -20.98 -8.78
CA SER A 201 3.53 -22.41 -9.10
C SER A 201 3.15 -22.54 -10.56
N ILE A 202 4.15 -22.74 -11.42
CA ILE A 202 3.98 -23.17 -12.80
C ILE A 202 3.65 -24.66 -12.74
N SER A 203 2.36 -25.02 -12.68
CA SER A 203 1.95 -26.39 -12.95
C SER A 203 2.01 -26.62 -14.46
N HIS A 204 3.17 -27.07 -14.95
CA HIS A 204 3.27 -27.73 -16.24
C HIS A 204 2.39 -28.97 -16.23
N SER A 205 1.29 -28.92 -16.97
CA SER A 205 0.46 -30.07 -17.31
C SER A 205 1.20 -30.96 -18.31
N ILE A 206 1.84 -32.01 -17.80
CA ILE A 206 2.32 -33.15 -18.60
C ILE A 206 1.09 -34.04 -18.88
N PRO A 207 0.72 -34.34 -20.13
CA PRO A 207 -0.38 -35.26 -20.42
C PRO A 207 0.02 -36.72 -20.11
N PRO A 208 -0.90 -37.56 -19.62
CA PRO A 208 -0.61 -38.97 -19.39
C PRO A 208 -0.53 -39.72 -20.72
N VAL A 209 0.62 -40.34 -20.97
CA VAL A 209 0.79 -41.32 -22.05
C VAL A 209 0.09 -42.60 -21.61
N THR A 210 -1.02 -42.92 -22.26
CA THR A 210 -1.65 -44.23 -22.20
C THR A 210 -0.75 -45.25 -22.89
N HIS A 211 -0.12 -46.15 -22.14
CA HIS A 211 0.37 -47.41 -22.69
C HIS A 211 -0.62 -48.52 -22.30
N SER A 212 -1.40 -48.91 -23.29
CA SER A 212 -2.01 -50.23 -23.39
C SER A 212 -0.93 -51.25 -23.72
N PHE A 213 -0.73 -52.26 -22.88
CA PHE A 213 -0.55 -53.68 -23.22
C PHE A 213 -0.66 -54.51 -21.94
#